data_AF-A0A6B3H9P1-F1
#
_entry.id   AF-A0A6B3H9P1-F1
#
_cell.length_a   1.000
_cell.length_b   1.000
_cell.length_c   1.000
_cell.angle_alpha   90.00
_cell.angle_beta   90.00
_cell.angle_gamma   90.00
#
_symmetry.space_group_name_H-M   'P 1'
#
loop_
_entity.id
_entity.type
_entity.pdbx_description
1 polymer ?
#
loop_
_entity_poly.entity_id
_entity_poly.type
_entity_poly.pdbx_seq_one_letter_code
_entity_poly.pdbx_strand_id
1 'polypeptide(L)'
;QAGARVGCPRVEEFTLEAPLVLPEHGGTVLRLTVGAPDPQGHRPLSLHSRPDTPADGDFDDEWTRHAEGVLAPDGAAATEADGMMPWPPPGAEPLDLDGLYDRFAAGGFAYGPAFQGL
;
A
#
# COMPACT_ATOMS: atom_id res chain seq x y z
N GLN A 1 4.98 1.89 9.01
CA GLN A 1 5.30 2.29 10.40
C GLN A 1 4.82 1.28 11.45
N ALA A 2 3.60 0.71 11.37
CA ALA A 2 3.13 -0.24 12.39
C ALA A 2 4.03 -1.48 12.58
N GLY A 3 4.52 -2.07 11.49
CA GLY A 3 5.45 -3.21 11.56
C GLY A 3 6.75 -2.89 12.31
N ALA A 4 7.38 -1.76 11.99
CA ALA A 4 8.56 -1.29 12.72
C ALA A 4 8.31 -1.10 14.22
N ARG A 5 7.11 -0.64 14.62
CA ARG A 5 6.74 -0.46 16.03
C ARG A 5 6.59 -1.78 16.80
N VAL A 6 6.38 -2.90 16.12
CA VAL A 6 6.22 -4.24 16.73
C VAL A 6 7.40 -5.18 16.46
N GLY A 7 8.51 -4.65 15.92
CA GLY A 7 9.69 -5.45 15.57
C GLY A 7 9.51 -6.36 14.35
N CYS A 8 8.47 -6.13 13.55
CA CYS A 8 8.17 -6.89 12.33
C CYS A 8 8.04 -5.92 11.13
N PRO A 9 9.13 -5.29 10.67
CA PRO A 9 9.08 -4.23 9.67
C PRO A 9 8.82 -4.76 8.24
N ARG A 10 9.08 -6.04 7.96
CA ARG A 10 8.84 -6.64 6.65
C ARG A 10 7.37 -7.02 6.49
N VAL A 11 6.80 -6.65 5.34
CA VAL A 11 5.54 -7.23 4.87
C VAL A 11 5.88 -8.52 4.13
N GLU A 12 5.47 -9.65 4.67
CA GLU A 12 5.65 -10.95 4.03
C GLU A 12 4.54 -11.23 3.01
N GLU A 13 3.30 -10.88 3.39
CA GLU A 13 2.13 -10.99 2.53
C GLU A 13 1.19 -9.81 2.80
N PHE A 14 0.52 -9.33 1.75
CA PHE A 14 -0.53 -8.32 1.86
C PHE A 14 -1.51 -8.43 0.70
N THR A 15 -2.74 -8.84 1.01
CA THR A 15 -3.82 -9.07 0.04
C THR A 15 -4.81 -7.92 0.11
N LEU A 16 -5.14 -7.33 -1.04
CA LEU A 16 -6.17 -6.30 -1.17
C LEU A 16 -7.54 -6.95 -1.38
N GLU A 17 -8.47 -6.69 -0.48
CA GLU A 17 -9.83 -7.29 -0.48
C GLU A 17 -10.87 -6.33 -1.05
N ALA A 18 -10.80 -5.04 -0.70
CA ALA A 18 -11.76 -4.03 -1.13
C ALA A 18 -11.10 -2.67 -1.33
N PRO A 19 -11.47 -1.89 -2.37
CA PRO A 19 -10.98 -0.52 -2.53
C PRO A 19 -11.32 0.38 -1.35
N LEU A 20 -10.39 1.27 -0.98
CA LEU A 20 -10.67 2.36 -0.06
C LEU A 20 -11.01 3.62 -0.87
N VAL A 21 -12.29 3.92 -0.99
CA VAL A 21 -12.76 5.14 -1.67
C VAL A 21 -12.73 6.29 -0.67
N LEU A 22 -11.98 7.35 -0.98
CA LEU A 22 -11.92 8.54 -0.15
C LEU A 22 -13.05 9.50 -0.56
N PRO A 23 -13.80 10.05 0.41
CA PRO A 23 -14.81 11.05 0.11
C PRO A 23 -14.14 12.37 -0.31
N GLU A 24 -14.83 13.15 -1.14
CA GLU A 24 -14.35 14.48 -1.55
C GLU A 24 -14.23 15.45 -0.36
N HIS A 25 -15.08 15.25 0.67
CA HIS A 25 -15.16 16.06 1.87
C HIS A 25 -15.25 15.17 3.11
N GLY A 26 -14.78 15.68 4.24
CA GLY A 26 -14.70 14.91 5.47
C GLY A 26 -13.48 13.98 5.50
N GLY A 27 -13.48 13.08 6.46
CA GLY A 27 -12.36 12.19 6.73
C GLY A 27 -12.74 10.71 6.68
N THR A 28 -11.70 9.89 6.72
CA THR A 28 -11.81 8.45 6.87
C THR A 28 -10.99 8.04 8.09
N VAL A 29 -11.58 7.28 8.99
CA VAL A 29 -10.86 6.68 10.11
C VAL A 29 -10.24 5.38 9.63
N LEU A 30 -8.91 5.28 9.76
CA LEU A 30 -8.17 4.06 9.47
C LEU A 30 -7.84 3.31 10.75
N ARG A 31 -8.00 2.00 10.72
CA ARG A 31 -7.55 1.09 11.77
C ARG A 31 -6.67 0.00 11.16
N LEU A 32 -5.43 -0.04 11.62
CA LEU A 32 -4.50 -1.12 11.32
C LEU A 32 -4.32 -1.96 12.58
N THR A 33 -4.81 -3.19 12.55
CA THR A 33 -4.68 -4.14 13.66
C THR A 33 -3.50 -5.06 13.38
N VAL A 34 -2.66 -5.29 14.39
CA VAL A 34 -1.56 -6.25 14.34
C VAL A 34 -1.75 -7.27 15.46
N GLY A 35 -1.80 -8.54 15.11
CA GLY A 35 -2.03 -9.63 16.05
C GLY A 35 -0.81 -9.99 16.89
N ALA A 36 -1.04 -10.95 17.80
CA ALA A 36 0.03 -11.60 18.54
C ALA A 36 1.02 -12.30 17.58
N PRO A 37 2.30 -12.42 17.96
CA PRO A 37 3.25 -13.14 17.15
C PRO A 37 3.01 -14.65 17.26
N ASP A 38 3.27 -15.37 16.18
CA ASP A 38 3.42 -16.82 16.20
C ASP A 38 4.81 -17.23 16.76
N PRO A 39 5.15 -18.53 16.86
CA PRO A 39 6.47 -18.97 17.34
C PRO A 39 7.66 -18.49 16.50
N GLN A 40 7.45 -18.11 15.24
CA GLN A 40 8.46 -17.58 14.32
C GLN A 40 8.55 -16.04 14.39
N GLY A 41 7.68 -15.40 15.17
CA GLY A 41 7.61 -13.95 15.31
C GLY A 41 6.75 -13.28 14.24
N HIS A 42 6.06 -14.03 13.38
CA HIS A 42 5.19 -13.48 12.35
C HIS A 42 3.89 -13.01 12.98
N ARG A 43 3.32 -11.93 12.46
CA ARG A 43 2.13 -11.29 13.02
C ARG A 43 1.09 -11.07 11.92
N PRO A 44 -0.15 -11.59 12.08
CA PRO A 44 -1.21 -11.23 11.16
C PRO A 44 -1.53 -9.74 11.29
N LEU A 45 -1.87 -9.10 10.18
CA LEU A 45 -2.28 -7.71 10.13
C LEU A 45 -3.60 -7.57 9.37
N SER A 46 -4.40 -6.57 9.71
CA SER A 46 -5.58 -6.20 8.92
C SER A 46 -5.82 -4.70 8.91
N LEU A 47 -6.16 -4.17 7.73
CA LEU A 47 -6.48 -2.77 7.50
C LEU A 47 -7.98 -2.61 7.29
N HIS A 48 -8.59 -1.78 8.12
CA HIS A 48 -9.99 -1.42 8.04
C HIS A 48 -10.15 0.08 7.93
N SER A 49 -11.26 0.51 7.35
CA SER A 49 -11.67 1.90 7.38
C SER A 49 -13.16 2.04 7.70
N ARG A 50 -13.53 3.25 8.09
CA ARG A 50 -14.91 3.74 8.05
C ARG A 50 -14.91 5.25 7.83
N PRO A 51 -16.03 5.86 7.40
CA PRO A 51 -16.18 7.32 7.40
C PRO A 51 -15.92 7.92 8.79
N ASP A 52 -15.44 9.17 8.84
CA ASP A 52 -15.31 9.90 10.10
C ASP A 52 -16.66 10.38 10.66
N THR A 53 -17.65 10.51 9.78
CA THR A 53 -19.02 10.91 10.07
C THR A 53 -19.96 9.90 9.40
N PRO A 54 -20.84 9.23 10.17
CA PRO A 54 -21.74 8.23 9.63
C PRO A 54 -22.93 8.93 8.98
N ALA A 55 -23.50 8.36 7.93
CA ALA A 55 -24.64 8.94 7.25
C ALA A 55 -25.89 9.03 8.16
N ASP A 56 -26.06 8.05 9.05
CA ASP A 56 -27.26 7.87 9.87
C ASP A 56 -27.04 8.09 11.38
N GLY A 57 -25.87 8.59 11.79
CA GLY A 57 -25.54 8.86 13.19
C GLY A 57 -25.07 7.64 14.01
N ASP A 58 -25.05 6.45 13.40
CA ASP A 58 -24.60 5.19 14.02
C ASP A 58 -23.33 4.66 13.35
N PHE A 59 -22.41 4.16 14.16
CA PHE A 59 -21.05 3.76 13.79
C PHE A 59 -20.76 2.27 13.98
N ASP A 60 -21.70 1.51 14.58
CA ASP A 60 -21.39 0.19 15.14
C ASP A 60 -21.10 -0.89 14.07
N ASP A 61 -21.58 -0.72 12.83
CA ASP A 61 -21.41 -1.69 11.73
C ASP A 61 -20.55 -1.21 10.53
N GLU A 62 -19.92 -0.02 10.60
CA GLU A 62 -19.34 0.63 9.40
C GLU A 62 -17.91 0.22 9.02
N TRP A 63 -17.24 -0.66 9.77
CA TRP A 63 -15.85 -1.02 9.46
C TRP A 63 -15.75 -1.94 8.24
N THR A 64 -15.23 -1.41 7.13
CA THR A 64 -14.90 -2.20 5.94
C THR A 64 -13.45 -2.66 6.02
N ARG A 65 -13.20 -3.96 5.80
CA ARG A 65 -11.84 -4.50 5.66
C ARG A 65 -11.35 -4.27 4.23
N HIS A 66 -10.18 -3.66 4.09
CA HIS A 66 -9.57 -3.36 2.79
C HIS A 66 -8.43 -4.31 2.45
N ALA A 67 -7.75 -4.82 3.46
CA ALA A 67 -6.63 -5.73 3.27
C ALA A 67 -6.32 -6.54 4.53
N GLU A 68 -5.69 -7.68 4.32
CA GLU A 68 -5.09 -8.51 5.36
C GLU A 68 -3.72 -9.01 4.91
N GLY A 69 -2.91 -9.47 5.86
CA GLY A 69 -1.57 -9.94 5.53
C GLY A 69 -0.77 -10.39 6.74
N VAL A 70 0.53 -10.56 6.53
CA VAL A 70 1.48 -11.03 7.53
C VAL A 70 2.70 -10.11 7.58
N LEU A 71 3.02 -9.65 8.77
CA LEU A 71 4.27 -8.98 9.07
C LEU A 71 5.28 -9.99 9.61
N ALA A 72 6.52 -9.87 9.18
CA ALA A 72 7.62 -10.69 9.66
C ALA A 72 8.74 -9.84 10.27
N PRO A 73 9.51 -10.36 11.24
CA PRO A 73 10.78 -9.78 11.66
C PRO A 73 11.70 -9.54 10.45
N ASP A 74 12.66 -8.64 10.57
CA ASP A 74 13.71 -8.52 9.57
C ASP A 74 14.39 -9.89 9.37
N GLY A 75 14.50 -10.30 8.11
CA GLY A 75 15.17 -11.53 7.70
C GLY A 75 16.62 -11.20 7.38
N ALA A 76 17.43 -12.23 7.09
CA ALA A 76 18.73 -12.00 6.50
C ALA A 76 18.56 -11.05 5.30
N ALA A 77 19.36 -9.98 5.27
CA ALA A 77 19.31 -8.95 4.23
C ALA A 77 19.20 -9.63 2.86
N ALA A 78 18.26 -9.15 2.03
CA ALA A 78 18.29 -9.50 0.61
C ALA A 78 19.73 -9.28 0.15
N THR A 79 20.33 -10.30 -0.48
CA THR A 79 21.65 -10.17 -1.06
C THR A 79 21.62 -8.89 -1.88
N GLU A 80 22.40 -7.88 -1.48
CA GLU A 80 22.49 -6.63 -2.24
C GLU A 80 22.75 -7.07 -3.69
N ALA A 81 21.90 -6.64 -4.62
CA ALA A 81 22.08 -7.00 -6.01
C ALA A 81 23.51 -6.56 -6.39
N ASP A 82 24.36 -7.55 -6.67
CA ASP A 82 25.79 -7.38 -6.84
C ASP A 82 26.07 -6.27 -7.88
N GLY A 83 26.69 -5.19 -7.42
CA GLY A 83 27.38 -4.23 -8.27
C GLY A 83 26.50 -3.21 -9.01
N MET A 84 27.01 -1.99 -9.08
CA MET A 84 26.48 -0.93 -9.94
C MET A 84 26.66 -1.33 -11.42
N MET A 85 25.68 -2.04 -11.99
CA MET A 85 25.62 -2.25 -13.43
C MET A 85 25.40 -0.90 -14.13
N PRO A 86 25.98 -0.66 -15.33
CA PRO A 86 25.75 0.59 -16.06
C PRO A 86 24.24 0.79 -16.29
N TRP A 87 23.74 1.97 -15.93
CA TRP A 87 22.35 2.38 -16.10
C TRP A 87 22.27 3.61 -17.02
N PRO A 88 21.49 3.57 -18.12
CA PRO A 88 20.64 2.46 -18.53
C PRO A 88 21.47 1.26 -19.02
N PRO A 89 20.91 0.03 -18.96
CA PRO A 89 21.60 -1.17 -19.43
C PRO A 89 22.01 -1.04 -20.91
N PRO A 90 23.15 -1.62 -21.33
CA PRO A 90 23.56 -1.57 -22.73
C PRO A 90 22.49 -2.13 -23.68
N GLY A 91 22.18 -1.39 -24.75
CA GLY A 91 21.12 -1.75 -25.69
C GLY A 91 19.70 -1.37 -25.25
N ALA A 92 19.55 -0.67 -24.12
CA ALA A 92 18.27 -0.04 -23.78
C ALA A 92 17.96 1.12 -24.74
N GLU A 93 16.78 1.08 -25.34
CA GLU A 93 16.26 2.14 -26.19
C GLU A 93 15.34 3.07 -25.39
N PRO A 94 15.49 4.41 -25.52
CA PRO A 94 14.61 5.35 -24.83
C PRO A 94 13.18 5.29 -25.39
N LEU A 95 12.19 5.44 -24.51
CA LEU A 95 10.78 5.57 -24.88
C LEU A 95 10.32 7.01 -24.66
N ASP A 96 9.65 7.57 -25.67
CA ASP A 96 9.00 8.87 -25.54
C ASP A 96 7.77 8.77 -24.63
N LEU A 97 7.71 9.66 -23.63
CA LEU A 97 6.65 9.72 -22.63
C LEU A 97 5.69 10.90 -22.88
N ASP A 98 5.87 11.66 -23.95
CA ASP A 98 5.00 12.80 -24.27
C ASP A 98 3.53 12.36 -24.38
N GLY A 99 2.68 13.07 -23.65
CA GLY A 99 1.25 12.80 -23.55
C GLY A 99 0.88 11.45 -22.89
N LEU A 100 1.81 10.77 -22.20
CA LEU A 100 1.54 9.48 -21.56
C LEU A 100 0.37 9.56 -20.57
N TYR A 101 0.39 10.54 -19.67
CA TYR A 101 -0.65 10.68 -18.65
C TYR A 101 -2.00 11.11 -19.23
N ASP A 102 -2.02 11.86 -20.33
CA ASP A 102 -3.25 12.18 -21.06
C ASP A 102 -3.88 10.92 -21.66
N ARG A 103 -3.07 10.03 -22.23
CA ARG A 103 -3.54 8.72 -22.73
C ARG A 103 -4.08 7.84 -21.61
N PHE A 104 -3.43 7.83 -20.44
CA PHE A 104 -3.95 7.12 -19.26
C PHE A 104 -5.25 7.70 -18.74
N ALA A 105 -5.37 9.03 -18.68
CA ALA A 105 -6.60 9.71 -18.30
C ALA A 105 -7.75 9.37 -19.26
N ALA A 106 -7.50 9.34 -20.57
CA ALA A 106 -8.49 8.90 -21.56
C ALA A 106 -8.94 7.44 -21.37
N GLY A 107 -8.10 6.60 -20.75
CA GLY A 107 -8.42 5.23 -20.35
C GLY A 107 -9.04 5.07 -18.95
N GLY A 108 -9.29 6.16 -18.23
CA GLY A 108 -9.88 6.15 -16.88
C GLY A 108 -8.87 6.20 -15.72
N PHE A 109 -7.57 6.26 -16.00
CA PHE A 109 -6.52 6.39 -14.99
C PHE A 109 -6.08 7.84 -14.84
N ALA A 110 -6.89 8.62 -14.11
CA ALA A 110 -6.65 10.04 -13.86
C ALA A 110 -5.58 10.25 -12.76
N TYR A 111 -4.31 10.00 -13.07
CA TYR A 111 -3.20 10.29 -12.17
C TYR A 111 -3.01 11.79 -12.00
N GLY A 112 -3.31 12.32 -10.82
CA GLY A 112 -3.02 13.72 -10.45
C GLY A 112 -1.51 13.98 -10.32
N PRO A 113 -1.06 15.25 -10.17
CA PRO A 113 0.36 15.62 -10.22
C PRO A 113 1.27 14.86 -9.25
N ALA A 114 0.76 14.50 -8.06
CA ALA A 114 1.51 13.72 -7.06
C ALA A 114 1.76 12.26 -7.48
N PHE A 115 1.05 11.76 -8.49
CA PHE A 115 1.12 10.40 -9.02
C PHE A 115 1.72 10.34 -10.44
N GLN A 116 2.28 11.44 -10.94
CA GLN A 116 2.94 11.52 -12.24
C GLN A 116 4.48 11.47 -12.10
N GLY A 117 5.01 10.36 -11.57
CA GLY A 117 6.42 10.21 -11.21
C GLY A 117 7.27 9.33 -12.12
N LEU A 118 6.78 9.00 -13.33
CA LEU A 118 7.54 8.21 -14.31
C LEU A 118 8.55 9.08 -15.07
#